data_AF-A0A519VZU4-F1
#
_entry.id   AF-A0A519VZU4-F1
#
_cell.length_a   1.000
_cell.length_b   1.000
_cell.length_c   1.000
_cell.angle_alpha   90.00
_cell.angle_beta   90.00
_cell.angle_gamma   90.00
#
_symmetry.space_group_name_H-M   'P 1'
#
loop_
_entity.id
_entity.type
_entity.pdbx_description
1 polymer ?
#
loop_
_entity_poly.entity_id
_entity_poly.type
_entity_poly.pdbx_seq_one_letter_code
_entity_poly.pdbx_strand_id
1 'polypeptide(L)'
;MKKARKASFLDKLLRLVGVLLILALILGSLAGKIDPRDNKYIPFFGLAYPYVLCMNVAMVIYWLIRQRWAYAFYPILAMLIGWQAFNASIGFIGNKGIGPKADKDAIRMMTYNVHSFRPYGEEVIETVKEQMLDLIEEESPDIICFQEFFTRFKGPYNITDSLRQSLKIKNVFFVPISK
;
A
#
# COMPACT_ATOMS: atom_id res chain seq x y z
N MET A 1 52.49 -4.67 -3.97
CA MET A 1 51.39 -4.41 -3.00
C MET A 1 50.61 -3.16 -3.47
N LYS A 2 49.35 -3.29 -3.89
CA LYS A 2 48.53 -2.12 -4.30
C LYS A 2 48.21 -1.27 -3.07
N LYS A 3 48.73 -0.05 -3.02
CA LYS A 3 48.56 0.92 -1.93
C LYS A 3 47.06 1.16 -1.71
N ALA A 4 46.55 0.89 -0.50
CA ALA A 4 45.15 1.14 -0.16
C ALA A 4 44.84 2.63 -0.36
N ARG A 5 44.04 2.96 -1.38
CA ARG A 5 43.63 4.33 -1.68
C ARG A 5 42.82 4.84 -0.47
N LYS A 6 43.33 5.88 0.22
CA LYS A 6 42.63 6.50 1.36
C LYS A 6 41.20 6.86 0.93
N ALA A 7 40.23 6.53 1.79
CA ALA A 7 38.82 6.82 1.52
C ALA A 7 38.64 8.32 1.32
N SER A 8 38.06 8.70 0.19
CA SER A 8 37.70 10.10 -0.10
C SER A 8 36.68 10.61 0.90
N PHE A 9 36.55 11.93 1.07
CA PHE A 9 35.46 12.52 1.85
C PHE A 9 34.09 11.99 1.40
N LEU A 10 33.90 11.86 0.08
CA LEU A 10 32.70 11.27 -0.52
C LEU A 10 32.50 9.82 -0.07
N ASP A 11 33.56 9.00 -0.02
CA ASP A 11 33.47 7.61 0.45
C ASP A 11 33.08 7.53 1.95
N LYS A 12 33.46 8.53 2.77
CA LYS A 12 33.04 8.61 4.18
C LYS A 12 31.55 8.97 4.28
N LEU A 13 31.12 9.98 3.53
CA LEU A 13 29.72 10.42 3.49
C LEU A 13 28.80 9.28 2.99
N LEU A 14 29.14 8.62 1.89
CA LEU A 14 28.33 7.53 1.33
C LEU A 14 28.24 6.33 2.27
N ARG A 15 29.29 6.06 3.08
CA ARG A 15 29.22 5.02 4.12
C ARG A 15 28.25 5.40 5.24
N LEU A 16 28.27 6.65 5.70
CA LEU A 16 27.32 7.13 6.70
C LEU A 16 25.88 7.04 6.17
N VAL A 17 25.64 7.55 4.96
CA VAL A 17 24.33 7.47 4.30
C VAL A 17 23.90 6.01 4.13
N GLY A 18 24.81 5.12 3.72
CA GLY A 18 24.53 3.69 3.59
C GLY A 18 24.07 3.05 4.90
N VAL A 19 24.70 3.38 6.04
CA VAL A 19 24.27 2.89 7.36
C VAL A 19 22.86 3.41 7.69
N LEU A 20 22.59 4.70 7.46
CA LEU A 20 21.25 5.27 7.70
C LEU A 20 20.18 4.62 6.81
N LEU A 21 20.51 4.35 5.55
CA LEU A 21 19.62 3.66 4.61
C LEU A 21 19.33 2.21 5.03
N ILE A 22 20.31 1.50 5.57
CA ILE A 22 20.11 0.15 6.10
C ILE A 22 19.20 0.18 7.33
N LEU A 23 19.44 1.11 8.26
CA LEU A 23 18.59 1.28 9.44
C LEU A 23 17.16 1.62 9.05
N ALA A 24 16.97 2.56 8.11
CA ALA A 24 15.66 2.92 7.58
C ALA A 24 14.98 1.72 6.90
N LEU A 25 15.73 0.90 6.16
CA LEU A 25 15.19 -0.31 5.52
C LEU A 25 14.69 -1.32 6.56
N ILE A 26 15.46 -1.56 7.62
CA ILE A 26 15.09 -2.47 8.72
C ILE A 26 13.83 -1.94 9.42
N LEU A 27 13.76 -0.66 9.73
CA LEU A 27 12.57 -0.04 10.33
C LEU A 27 11.36 -0.17 9.40
N GLY A 28 11.54 0.04 8.11
CA GLY A 28 10.48 -0.16 7.11
C GLY A 28 10.00 -1.60 7.05
N SER A 29 10.91 -2.59 7.13
CA SER A 29 10.54 -4.01 7.19
C SER A 29 9.81 -4.39 8.47
N LEU A 30 10.03 -3.69 9.58
CA LEU A 30 9.33 -3.89 10.85
C LEU A 30 7.98 -3.17 10.91
N ALA A 31 7.74 -2.19 10.04
CA ALA A 31 6.55 -1.35 10.10
C ALA A 31 5.22 -2.12 9.99
N GLY A 32 5.17 -3.18 9.18
CA GLY A 32 3.98 -4.04 9.08
C GLY A 32 3.68 -4.88 10.32
N LYS A 33 4.58 -4.91 11.30
CA LYS A 33 4.46 -5.71 12.54
C LYS A 33 4.17 -4.86 13.78
N ILE A 34 4.20 -3.54 13.66
CA ILE A 34 4.08 -2.62 14.80
C ILE A 34 2.77 -1.85 14.66
N ASP A 35 1.98 -1.88 15.73
CA ASP A 35 0.73 -1.13 15.77
C ASP A 35 1.03 0.38 15.75
N PRO A 36 0.42 1.16 14.85
CA PRO A 36 0.63 2.61 14.79
C PRO A 36 0.19 3.34 16.07
N ARG A 37 -0.66 2.72 16.90
CA ARG A 37 -1.06 3.24 18.21
C ARG A 37 0.08 3.16 19.23
N ASP A 38 0.94 2.16 19.11
CA ASP A 38 2.11 1.97 19.99
C ASP A 38 3.28 2.83 19.52
N ASN A 39 3.48 2.96 18.21
CA ASN A 39 4.51 3.82 17.65
C ASN A 39 4.07 4.50 16.34
N LYS A 40 3.87 5.82 16.42
CA LYS A 40 3.45 6.64 15.28
C LYS A 40 4.53 6.89 14.22
N TYR A 41 5.81 6.68 14.53
CA TYR A 41 6.91 7.04 13.62
C TYR A 41 7.32 5.89 12.69
N ILE A 42 7.29 4.66 13.17
CA ILE A 42 7.71 3.49 12.40
C ILE A 42 6.89 3.30 11.11
N PRO A 43 5.56 3.50 11.08
CA PRO A 43 4.77 3.39 9.85
C PRO A 43 5.27 4.27 8.70
N PHE A 44 5.86 5.45 8.98
CA PHE A 44 6.45 6.30 7.93
C PHE A 44 7.62 5.63 7.22
N PHE A 45 8.40 4.79 7.91
CA PHE A 45 9.45 3.99 7.27
C PHE A 45 8.87 2.88 6.40
N GLY A 46 7.72 2.30 6.78
CA GLY A 46 6.97 1.37 5.94
C GLY A 46 6.50 2.02 4.66
N LEU A 47 5.96 3.24 4.75
CA LEU A 47 5.55 4.03 3.60
C LEU A 47 6.74 4.41 2.69
N ALA A 48 7.89 4.75 3.29
CA ALA A 48 9.10 5.09 2.57
C ALA A 48 9.88 3.87 2.04
N TYR A 49 9.50 2.65 2.44
CA TYR A 49 10.23 1.41 2.18
C TYR A 49 10.66 1.20 0.71
N PRO A 50 9.79 1.31 -0.31
CA PRO A 50 10.19 1.07 -1.69
C PRO A 50 11.28 2.05 -2.17
N TYR A 51 11.20 3.32 -1.75
CA TYR A 51 12.23 4.32 -2.09
C TYR A 51 13.56 4.03 -1.39
N VAL A 52 13.51 3.69 -0.10
CA VAL A 52 14.70 3.32 0.69
C VAL A 52 15.35 2.04 0.13
N LEU A 53 14.55 1.07 -0.31
CA LEU A 53 15.03 -0.13 -0.98
C LEU A 53 15.79 0.21 -2.27
N CYS A 54 15.21 1.04 -3.14
CA CYS A 54 15.88 1.50 -4.37
C CYS A 54 17.21 2.21 -4.09
N MET A 55 17.26 3.05 -3.06
CA MET A 55 18.51 3.71 -2.64
C MET A 55 19.56 2.71 -2.12
N ASN A 56 19.15 1.67 -1.40
CA ASN A 56 20.04 0.59 -0.97
C ASN A 56 20.57 -0.21 -2.17
N VAL A 57 19.73 -0.50 -3.18
CA VAL A 57 20.16 -1.15 -4.43
C VAL A 57 21.18 -0.28 -5.17
N ALA A 58 20.94 1.03 -5.29
CA ALA A 58 21.89 1.96 -5.89
C ALA A 58 23.23 1.98 -5.13
N MET A 59 23.19 1.93 -3.79
CA MET A 59 24.39 1.82 -2.96
C MET A 59 25.14 0.50 -3.22
N VAL A 60 24.45 -0.62 -3.34
CA VAL A 60 25.06 -1.91 -3.70
C VAL A 60 25.80 -1.80 -5.02
N ILE A 61 25.13 -1.32 -6.07
CA ILE A 61 25.70 -1.15 -7.41
C ILE A 61 26.96 -0.26 -7.35
N TYR A 62 26.86 0.88 -6.66
CA TYR A 62 27.99 1.80 -6.47
C TYR A 62 29.22 1.11 -5.84
N TRP A 63 29.01 0.36 -4.75
CA TRP A 63 30.11 -0.30 -4.04
C TRP A 63 30.69 -1.50 -4.81
N LEU A 64 29.87 -2.21 -5.59
CA LEU A 64 30.33 -3.27 -6.50
C LEU A 64 31.21 -2.71 -7.61
N ILE A 65 30.82 -1.62 -8.27
CA ILE A 65 31.63 -0.93 -9.29
C ILE A 65 32.97 -0.48 -8.71
N ARG A 66 32.97 -0.01 -7.45
CA ARG A 66 34.18 0.41 -6.73
C ARG A 66 35.01 -0.76 -6.18
N GLN A 67 34.60 -2.01 -6.43
CA GLN A 67 35.20 -3.24 -5.92
C GLN A 67 35.34 -3.27 -4.39
N ARG A 68 34.41 -2.65 -3.67
CA ARG A 68 34.36 -2.62 -2.20
C ARG A 68 33.27 -3.56 -1.68
N TRP A 69 33.45 -4.86 -1.95
CA TRP A 69 32.51 -5.93 -1.65
C TRP A 69 31.95 -5.93 -0.23
N ALA A 70 32.78 -5.61 0.78
CA ALA A 70 32.35 -5.54 2.18
C ALA A 70 31.21 -4.53 2.41
N TYR A 71 31.20 -3.39 1.71
CA TYR A 71 30.13 -2.38 1.87
C TYR A 71 28.87 -2.71 1.06
N ALA A 72 28.99 -3.50 -0.01
CA ALA A 72 27.84 -4.02 -0.75
C ALA A 72 27.13 -5.14 0.03
N PHE A 73 27.86 -5.90 0.84
CA PHE A 73 27.30 -7.04 1.59
C PHE A 73 26.23 -6.63 2.60
N TYR A 74 26.45 -5.58 3.39
CA TYR A 74 25.50 -5.17 4.44
C TYR A 74 24.10 -4.81 3.94
N PRO A 75 23.91 -3.94 2.92
CA PRO A 75 22.59 -3.66 2.38
C PRO A 75 21.96 -4.88 1.71
N ILE A 76 22.74 -5.76 1.07
CA ILE A 76 22.23 -7.04 0.54
C ILE A 76 21.65 -7.89 1.67
N LEU A 77 22.40 -8.06 2.76
CA LEU A 77 21.93 -8.83 3.90
C LEU A 77 20.66 -8.25 4.51
N ALA A 78 20.58 -6.92 4.66
CA ALA A 78 19.39 -6.24 5.16
C ALA A 78 18.17 -6.47 4.25
N MET A 79 18.34 -6.42 2.92
CA MET A 79 17.28 -6.72 1.96
C MET A 79 16.80 -8.19 2.04
N LEU A 80 17.73 -9.14 2.22
CA LEU A 80 17.40 -10.55 2.38
C LEU A 80 16.62 -10.82 3.68
N ILE A 81 17.00 -10.19 4.79
CA ILE A 81 16.26 -10.28 6.06
C ILE A 81 14.88 -9.63 5.91
N GLY A 82 14.80 -8.51 5.20
CA GLY A 82 13.56 -7.78 4.90
C GLY A 82 12.71 -8.36 3.76
N TRP A 83 13.02 -9.55 3.25
CA TRP A 83 12.40 -10.09 2.02
C TRP A 83 10.86 -10.21 2.10
N GLN A 84 10.30 -10.45 3.28
CA GLN A 84 8.86 -10.47 3.48
C GLN A 84 8.22 -9.10 3.19
N ALA A 85 8.87 -8.00 3.61
CA ALA A 85 8.38 -6.65 3.36
C ALA A 85 8.49 -6.28 1.87
N PHE A 86 9.50 -6.80 1.17
CA PHE A 86 9.61 -6.69 -0.28
C PHE A 86 8.41 -7.31 -1.00
N ASN A 87 8.08 -8.58 -0.70
CA ASN A 87 6.94 -9.25 -1.32
C ASN A 87 5.59 -8.59 -0.99
N ALA A 88 5.46 -8.00 0.19
CA ALA A 88 4.26 -7.25 0.57
C ALA A 88 4.14 -5.91 -0.18
N SER A 89 5.26 -5.31 -0.57
CA SER A 89 5.31 -3.98 -1.17
C SER A 89 5.31 -4.01 -2.71
N ILE A 90 5.90 -5.04 -3.31
CA ILE A 90 6.08 -5.15 -4.76
C ILE A 90 5.56 -6.51 -5.22
N GLY A 91 4.42 -6.49 -5.93
CA GLY A 91 3.85 -7.66 -6.59
C GLY A 91 4.03 -7.57 -8.10
N PHE A 92 4.78 -8.51 -8.69
CA PHE A 92 4.92 -8.62 -10.15
C PHE A 92 3.85 -9.51 -10.79
N ILE A 93 3.21 -10.36 -9.99
CA ILE A 93 2.22 -11.34 -10.43
C ILE A 93 1.03 -11.21 -9.49
N GLY A 94 -0.12 -10.85 -10.04
CA GLY A 94 -1.39 -10.88 -9.33
C GLY A 94 -2.08 -12.23 -9.53
N ASN A 95 -2.75 -12.72 -8.49
CA ASN A 95 -3.72 -13.80 -8.68
C ASN A 95 -4.94 -13.20 -9.40
N LYS A 96 -5.36 -13.82 -10.50
CA LYS A 96 -6.67 -13.49 -11.08
C LYS A 96 -7.74 -13.90 -10.06
N GLY A 97 -8.74 -13.05 -9.88
CA GLY A 97 -9.91 -13.39 -9.08
C GLY A 97 -10.55 -14.68 -9.60
N ILE A 98 -10.97 -15.53 -8.69
CA ILE A 98 -11.91 -16.61 -9.00
C ILE A 98 -13.18 -15.85 -9.43
N GLY A 99 -13.57 -15.96 -10.70
CA GLY A 99 -14.58 -15.10 -11.34
C GLY A 99 -15.98 -15.23 -10.71
N PRO A 100 -17.06 -15.42 -11.48
CA PRO A 100 -18.37 -15.61 -10.89
C PRO A 100 -18.38 -16.82 -9.94
N LYS A 101 -19.33 -16.85 -9.00
CA LYS A 101 -19.46 -17.91 -8.00
C LYS A 101 -19.37 -19.29 -8.66
N ALA A 102 -18.41 -20.11 -8.20
CA ALA A 102 -18.25 -21.47 -8.70
C ALA A 102 -19.39 -22.40 -8.24
N ASP A 103 -19.95 -22.12 -7.07
CA ASP A 103 -21.09 -22.81 -6.47
C ASP A 103 -22.23 -21.80 -6.23
N LYS A 104 -23.46 -22.19 -6.55
CA LYS A 104 -24.65 -21.35 -6.34
C LYS A 104 -24.93 -21.11 -4.86
N ASP A 105 -24.53 -22.04 -4.00
CA ASP A 105 -24.70 -21.94 -2.55
C ASP A 105 -23.55 -21.17 -1.87
N ALA A 106 -22.51 -20.78 -2.62
CA ALA A 106 -21.42 -19.98 -2.09
C ALA A 106 -21.84 -18.52 -1.85
N ILE A 107 -21.34 -17.96 -0.75
CA ILE A 107 -21.49 -16.55 -0.40
C ILE A 107 -20.33 -15.76 -1.01
N ARG A 108 -20.64 -14.72 -1.77
CA ARG A 108 -19.70 -13.75 -2.33
C ARG A 108 -19.72 -12.47 -1.49
N MET A 109 -18.56 -12.11 -0.95
CA MET A 109 -18.38 -10.89 -0.17
C MET A 109 -17.43 -9.92 -0.89
N MET A 110 -17.82 -8.65 -0.98
CA MET A 110 -17.00 -7.56 -1.49
C MET A 110 -16.64 -6.61 -0.36
N THR A 111 -15.36 -6.26 -0.22
CA THR A 111 -14.90 -5.13 0.60
C THR A 111 -14.40 -4.04 -0.31
N TYR A 112 -14.87 -2.81 -0.13
CA TYR A 112 -14.55 -1.72 -1.03
C TYR A 112 -14.33 -0.41 -0.28
N ASN A 113 -13.11 0.12 -0.35
CA ASN A 113 -12.85 1.49 0.06
C ASN A 113 -13.35 2.43 -1.03
N VAL A 114 -14.42 3.16 -0.73
CA VAL A 114 -15.11 4.01 -1.69
C VAL A 114 -14.65 5.46 -1.65
N HIS A 115 -13.70 5.82 -0.78
CA HIS A 115 -13.17 7.18 -0.65
C HIS A 115 -14.28 8.25 -0.68
N SER A 116 -15.32 8.07 0.13
CA SER A 116 -16.51 8.96 0.19
C SER A 116 -17.27 9.15 -1.13
N PHE A 117 -17.13 8.24 -2.09
CA PHE A 117 -17.66 8.33 -3.46
C PHE A 117 -17.23 9.61 -4.19
N ARG A 118 -16.01 10.07 -3.93
CA ARG A 118 -15.43 11.28 -4.55
C ARG A 118 -14.24 10.93 -5.44
N PRO A 119 -14.06 11.66 -6.56
CA PRO A 119 -12.77 11.68 -7.24
C PRO A 119 -11.69 12.32 -6.37
N TYR A 120 -10.44 11.96 -6.61
CA TYR A 120 -9.30 12.52 -5.89
C TYR A 120 -9.14 14.01 -6.22
N GLY A 121 -9.34 14.89 -5.23
CA GLY A 121 -9.11 16.33 -5.35
C GLY A 121 -10.25 17.17 -5.94
N GLU A 122 -11.41 16.59 -6.25
CA GLU A 122 -12.56 17.30 -6.83
C GLU A 122 -13.88 17.00 -6.07
N GLU A 123 -14.94 17.76 -6.37
CA GLU A 123 -16.30 17.44 -5.90
C GLU A 123 -16.80 16.12 -6.51
N VAL A 124 -17.88 15.54 -5.98
CA VAL A 124 -18.46 14.29 -6.53
C VAL A 124 -18.83 14.51 -7.99
N ILE A 125 -18.06 13.90 -8.90
CA ILE A 125 -18.42 13.80 -10.31
C ILE A 125 -19.34 12.59 -10.44
N GLU A 126 -20.53 12.81 -10.99
CA GLU A 126 -21.59 11.80 -11.15
C GLU A 126 -21.08 10.54 -11.86
N THR A 127 -20.16 10.70 -12.81
CA THR A 127 -19.52 9.60 -13.56
C THR A 127 -18.68 8.66 -12.69
N VAL A 128 -18.02 9.16 -11.64
CA VAL A 128 -17.23 8.31 -10.73
C VAL A 128 -18.15 7.45 -9.88
N LYS A 129 -19.25 8.04 -9.40
CA LYS A 129 -20.27 7.29 -8.66
C LYS A 129 -20.89 6.19 -9.51
N GLU A 130 -21.21 6.47 -10.78
CA GLU A 130 -21.73 5.48 -11.72
C GLU A 130 -20.73 4.34 -11.94
N GLN A 131 -19.46 4.63 -12.22
CA GLN A 131 -18.43 3.60 -12.38
C GLN A 131 -18.27 2.70 -11.14
N MET A 132 -18.39 3.27 -9.94
CA MET A 132 -18.35 2.50 -8.71
C MET A 132 -19.58 1.60 -8.54
N LEU A 133 -20.76 2.06 -8.96
CA LEU A 133 -21.98 1.26 -8.95
C LEU A 133 -21.93 0.15 -9.99
N ASP A 134 -21.49 0.45 -11.21
CA ASP A 134 -21.32 -0.52 -12.31
C ASP A 134 -20.41 -1.68 -11.90
N LEU A 135 -19.28 -1.37 -11.22
CA LEU A 135 -18.39 -2.40 -10.68
C LEU A 135 -19.10 -3.30 -9.67
N ILE A 136 -19.91 -2.73 -8.78
CA ILE A 136 -20.62 -3.53 -7.76
C ILE A 136 -21.71 -4.40 -8.43
N GLU A 137 -22.38 -3.88 -9.46
CA GLU A 137 -23.35 -4.65 -10.25
C GLU A 137 -22.68 -5.79 -11.02
N GLU A 138 -21.53 -5.53 -11.66
CA GLU A 138 -20.72 -6.54 -12.35
C GLU A 138 -20.26 -7.66 -11.41
N GLU A 139 -19.74 -7.28 -10.23
CA GLU A 139 -19.23 -8.24 -9.25
C GLU A 139 -20.35 -9.00 -8.51
N SER A 140 -21.58 -8.48 -8.52
CA SER A 140 -22.80 -9.08 -7.94
C SER A 140 -22.61 -9.76 -6.56
N PRO A 141 -22.05 -9.07 -5.55
CA PRO A 141 -21.81 -9.67 -4.22
C PRO A 141 -23.11 -9.87 -3.43
N ASP A 142 -23.15 -10.90 -2.58
CA ASP A 142 -24.25 -11.07 -1.61
C ASP A 142 -24.10 -10.15 -0.40
N ILE A 143 -22.85 -9.87 -0.01
CA ILE A 143 -22.49 -9.00 1.11
C ILE A 143 -21.47 -7.98 0.63
N ILE A 144 -21.73 -6.69 0.85
CA ILE A 144 -20.78 -5.61 0.55
C ILE A 144 -20.46 -4.79 1.80
N CYS A 145 -19.17 -4.56 2.03
CA CYS A 145 -18.62 -3.78 3.13
C CYS A 145 -17.89 -2.55 2.59
N PHE A 146 -18.38 -1.35 2.90
CA PHE A 146 -17.74 -0.11 2.46
C PHE A 146 -16.77 0.46 3.52
N GLN A 147 -15.59 0.90 3.11
CA GLN A 147 -14.68 1.73 3.91
C GLN A 147 -14.68 3.17 3.41
N GLU A 148 -14.40 4.13 4.30
CA GLU A 148 -14.45 5.57 4.02
C GLU A 148 -15.82 6.02 3.45
N PHE A 149 -16.90 5.34 3.84
CA PHE A 149 -18.25 5.64 3.38
C PHE A 149 -18.76 6.96 4.00
N PHE A 150 -19.25 7.86 3.16
CA PHE A 150 -19.88 9.11 3.57
C PHE A 150 -21.15 9.34 2.75
N THR A 151 -22.25 9.70 3.41
CA THR A 151 -23.53 10.02 2.78
C THR A 151 -24.19 11.19 3.52
N ARG A 152 -24.99 11.99 2.81
CA ARG A 152 -25.90 12.99 3.38
C ARG A 152 -27.34 12.59 3.15
N PHE A 153 -28.27 13.14 3.93
CA PHE A 153 -29.72 12.85 3.77
C PHE A 153 -30.36 13.52 2.54
N LYS A 154 -29.70 14.50 1.91
CA LYS A 154 -30.22 15.24 0.75
C LYS A 154 -29.10 15.63 -0.21
N GLY A 155 -29.47 15.84 -1.48
CA GLY A 155 -28.57 16.28 -2.54
C GLY A 155 -27.75 15.15 -3.18
N PRO A 156 -26.75 15.48 -4.02
CA PRO A 156 -25.97 14.50 -4.78
C PRO A 156 -25.17 13.52 -3.89
N TYR A 157 -25.01 13.87 -2.61
CA TYR A 157 -24.36 13.05 -1.58
C TYR A 157 -25.29 12.03 -0.91
N ASN A 158 -26.56 11.90 -1.34
CA ASN A 158 -27.44 10.83 -0.86
C ASN A 158 -27.13 9.51 -1.57
N ILE A 159 -25.99 8.93 -1.21
CA ILE A 159 -25.48 7.71 -1.83
C ILE A 159 -26.29 6.48 -1.41
N THR A 160 -26.90 6.52 -0.22
CA THR A 160 -27.67 5.39 0.32
C THR A 160 -28.88 5.05 -0.55
N ASP A 161 -29.59 6.07 -1.06
CA ASP A 161 -30.77 5.83 -1.89
C ASP A 161 -30.39 5.28 -3.27
N SER A 162 -29.32 5.79 -3.88
CA SER A 162 -28.79 5.24 -5.14
C SER A 162 -28.34 3.79 -4.99
N LEU A 163 -27.63 3.46 -3.89
CA LEU A 163 -27.22 2.08 -3.61
C LEU A 163 -28.41 1.14 -3.43
N ARG A 164 -29.45 1.57 -2.72
CA ARG A 164 -30.67 0.76 -2.54
C ARG A 164 -31.38 0.50 -3.87
N GLN A 165 -31.44 1.51 -4.73
CA GLN A 165 -32.11 1.41 -6.03
C GLN A 165 -31.34 0.51 -7.01
N SER A 166 -30.04 0.73 -7.17
CA SER A 166 -29.18 0.00 -8.10
C SER A 166 -28.96 -1.45 -7.66
N LEU A 167 -28.58 -1.65 -6.39
CA LEU A 167 -28.11 -2.96 -5.92
C LEU A 167 -29.23 -3.85 -5.36
N LYS A 168 -30.47 -3.36 -5.30
CA LYS A 168 -31.64 -4.06 -4.73
C LYS A 168 -31.37 -4.64 -3.32
N ILE A 169 -30.48 -4.00 -2.56
CA ILE A 169 -30.06 -4.47 -1.24
C ILE A 169 -31.20 -4.28 -0.26
N LYS A 170 -31.67 -5.39 0.33
CA LYS A 170 -32.77 -5.39 1.31
C LYS A 170 -32.32 -4.94 2.70
N ASN A 171 -31.10 -5.31 3.09
CA ASN A 171 -30.57 -5.08 4.44
C ASN A 171 -29.36 -4.16 4.38
N VAL A 172 -29.45 -3.01 5.02
CA VAL A 172 -28.33 -2.05 5.12
C VAL A 172 -28.12 -1.71 6.59
N PHE A 173 -26.88 -1.79 7.04
CA PHE A 173 -26.46 -1.30 8.35
C PHE A 173 -25.48 -0.15 8.15
N PHE A 174 -25.82 1.03 8.64
CA PHE A 174 -24.96 2.20 8.63
C PHE A 174 -25.22 3.05 9.87
N VAL A 175 -24.15 3.44 10.57
CA VAL A 175 -24.23 4.34 11.72
C VAL A 175 -23.78 5.74 11.24
N PRO A 176 -24.70 6.71 11.11
CA PRO A 176 -24.35 8.04 10.64
C PRO A 176 -23.48 8.79 11.66
N ILE A 177 -22.47 9.50 11.14
CA ILE A 177 -21.49 10.24 11.96
C ILE A 177 -22.08 11.58 12.48
N SER A 178 -23.14 12.10 11.86
CA SER A 178 -23.89 13.26 12.36
C SER A 178 -25.37 13.18 11.96
N LYS A 179 -26.27 13.70 12.82
CA LYS A 179 -27.71 13.86 12.53
C LYS A 179 -27.95 15.05 11.61
#